data_AF-A0A1V4TU31-F1
#
_entry.id   AF-A0A1V4TU31-F1
#
_cell.length_a   1.000
_cell.length_b   1.000
_cell.length_c   1.000
_cell.angle_alpha   90.00
_cell.angle_beta   90.00
_cell.angle_gamma   90.00
#
_symmetry.space_group_name_H-M   'P 1'
#
loop_
_entity.id
_entity.type
_entity.pdbx_description
1 polymer ?
#
loop_
_entity_poly.entity_id
_entity_poly.type
_entity_poly.pdbx_seq_one_letter_code
_entity_poly.pdbx_strand_id
1 'polypeptide(L)'
;MTTQGGSKIAVIAAVAGNLIIAITKFIAAAITGSSAMVSEGIHSLVDTGNGGLVLLGMRQAQKPADETHPFGHGKSLYFWTHIVAISIFGIGGGMPRFRNTSALLQNGAVFPEVSAGWCLQRRI
;
A
#
# COMPACT_ATOMS: atom_id res chain seq x y z
N MET A 1 14.94 -23.59 -14.85
CA MET A 1 13.48 -23.66 -14.62
C MET A 1 13.23 -23.31 -13.17
N THR A 2 13.01 -22.03 -12.84
CA THR A 2 12.88 -21.57 -11.45
C THR A 2 11.45 -21.81 -10.96
N THR A 3 11.33 -22.43 -9.79
CA THR A 3 10.06 -22.88 -9.23
C THR A 3 9.13 -21.69 -8.94
N GLN A 4 8.09 -21.51 -9.76
CA GLN A 4 7.06 -20.47 -9.56
C GLN A 4 6.16 -20.73 -8.33
N GLY A 5 6.35 -21.87 -7.64
CA GLY A 5 5.61 -22.21 -6.42
C GLY A 5 5.89 -21.29 -5.23
N GLY A 6 7.10 -20.72 -5.14
CA GLY A 6 7.46 -19.82 -4.02
C GLY A 6 6.80 -18.44 -4.07
N SER A 7 6.54 -17.91 -5.27
CA SER A 7 6.03 -16.53 -5.43
C SER A 7 4.60 -16.36 -4.91
N LYS A 8 3.70 -17.32 -5.15
CA LYS A 8 2.32 -17.24 -4.65
C LYS A 8 2.27 -17.31 -3.13
N ILE A 9 3.07 -18.20 -2.53
CA ILE A 9 3.14 -18.36 -1.07
C ILE A 9 3.70 -17.10 -0.43
N ALA A 10 4.74 -16.50 -1.03
CA ALA A 10 5.31 -15.24 -0.55
C ALA A 10 4.30 -14.08 -0.61
N VAL A 11 3.53 -13.96 -1.68
CA VAL A 11 2.48 -12.92 -1.79
C VAL A 11 1.38 -13.16 -0.76
N ILE A 12 0.90 -14.40 -0.62
CA ILE A 12 -0.12 -14.73 0.39
C ILE A 12 0.38 -14.44 1.81
N ALA A 13 1.63 -14.80 2.11
CA ALA A 13 2.26 -14.52 3.40
C ALA A 13 2.39 -13.01 3.66
N ALA A 14 2.78 -12.22 2.65
CA ALA A 14 2.86 -10.77 2.76
C ALA A 14 1.49 -10.14 3.06
N VAL A 15 0.43 -10.56 2.35
CA VAL A 15 -0.93 -10.05 2.60
C VAL A 15 -1.44 -10.46 3.99
N ALA A 16 -1.19 -11.71 4.41
CA ALA A 16 -1.57 -12.17 5.73
C ALA A 16 -0.85 -11.40 6.84
N GLY A 17 0.45 -11.11 6.67
CA GLY A 17 1.24 -10.29 7.59
C GLY A 17 0.67 -8.87 7.72
N ASN A 18 0.40 -8.21 6.59
CA ASN A 18 -0.18 -6.87 6.57
C ASN A 18 -1.55 -6.82 7.25
N LEU A 19 -2.38 -7.85 7.06
CA LEU A 19 -3.69 -7.96 7.71
C LEU A 19 -3.58 -8.04 9.24
N ILE A 20 -2.65 -8.85 9.75
CA ILE A 20 -2.41 -8.98 11.21
C ILE A 20 -1.96 -7.63 11.79
N ILE A 21 -1.06 -6.92 11.11
CA ILE A 21 -0.58 -5.60 11.53
C ILE A 21 -1.74 -4.59 11.49
N ALA A 22 -2.56 -4.61 10.44
CA ALA A 22 -3.70 -3.72 10.30
C ALA A 22 -4.72 -3.90 11.43
N ILE A 23 -5.08 -5.15 11.75
CA ILE A 23 -5.98 -5.48 12.87
C ILE A 23 -5.39 -4.98 14.19
N THR A 24 -4.10 -5.26 14.43
CA THR A 24 -3.42 -4.83 15.67
C THR A 24 -3.43 -3.31 15.81
N LYS A 25 -3.11 -2.57 14.72
CA LYS A 25 -3.14 -1.10 14.72
C LYS A 25 -4.54 -0.55 14.88
N PHE A 26 -5.56 -1.20 14.33
CA PHE A 26 -6.95 -0.74 14.47
C PHE A 26 -7.45 -0.90 15.92
N ILE A 27 -7.10 -2.02 16.57
CA ILE A 27 -7.39 -2.24 17.99
C ILE A 27 -6.65 -1.20 18.83
N ALA A 28 -5.36 -0.99 18.56
CA ALA A 28 -4.57 0.01 19.28
C ALA A 28 -5.15 1.43 19.08
N ALA A 29 -5.54 1.79 17.85
CA ALA A 29 -6.14 3.08 17.55
C ALA A 29 -7.48 3.29 18.28
N ALA A 30 -8.30 2.25 18.39
CA ALA A 30 -9.55 2.29 19.15
C ALA A 30 -9.32 2.51 20.65
N ILE A 31 -8.23 1.98 21.20
CA ILE A 31 -7.87 2.16 22.62
C ILE A 31 -7.29 3.55 22.89
N THR A 32 -6.42 4.06 22.01
CA THR A 32 -5.69 5.32 22.26
C THR A 32 -6.44 6.57 21.83
N GLY A 33 -7.35 6.49 20.86
CA GLY A 33 -8.14 7.64 20.40
C GLY A 33 -7.33 8.77 19.75
N SER A 34 -6.05 8.54 19.43
CA SER A 34 -5.14 9.55 18.88
C SER A 34 -5.25 9.63 17.35
N SER A 35 -5.38 10.85 16.83
CA SER A 35 -5.41 11.14 15.38
C SER A 35 -4.15 10.63 14.65
N ALA A 36 -3.00 10.62 15.32
CA ALA A 36 -1.74 10.10 14.76
C ALA A 36 -1.82 8.58 14.56
N MET A 37 -2.36 7.85 15.54
CA MET A 37 -2.45 6.39 15.45
C MET A 37 -3.55 5.93 14.51
N VAL A 38 -4.64 6.69 14.39
CA VAL A 38 -5.65 6.48 13.34
C VAL A 38 -5.04 6.66 11.95
N SER A 39 -4.18 7.66 11.73
CA SER A 39 -3.47 7.83 10.46
C SER A 39 -2.58 6.64 10.11
N GLU A 40 -1.87 6.08 11.09
CA GLU A 40 -1.10 4.84 10.88
C GLU A 40 -1.99 3.62 10.63
N GLY A 41 -3.16 3.55 11.27
CA GLY A 41 -4.16 2.51 11.04
C GLY A 41 -4.70 2.54 9.60
N ILE A 42 -5.04 3.74 9.09
CA ILE A 42 -5.48 3.93 7.70
C ILE A 42 -4.39 3.51 6.72
N HIS A 43 -3.13 3.87 6.99
CA HIS A 43 -2.01 3.45 6.15
C HIS A 43 -1.90 1.92 6.06
N SER A 44 -1.98 1.22 7.20
CA SER A 44 -1.94 -0.23 7.26
C SER A 44 -3.16 -0.90 6.61
N LEU A 45 -4.33 -0.28 6.69
CA LEU A 45 -5.56 -0.73 6.02
C LEU A 45 -5.40 -0.68 4.49
N VAL A 46 -4.86 0.43 3.99
CA VAL A 46 -4.62 0.65 2.55
C VAL A 46 -3.61 -0.36 2.01
N ASP A 47 -2.53 -0.62 2.76
CA ASP A 47 -1.52 -1.60 2.36
C ASP A 47 -2.07 -3.04 2.33
N THR A 48 -2.93 -3.38 3.28
CA THR A 48 -3.65 -4.67 3.29
C THR A 48 -4.63 -4.77 2.10
N GLY A 49 -5.37 -3.70 1.82
CA GLY A 49 -6.28 -3.63 0.67
C GLY A 49 -5.55 -3.79 -0.66
N ASN A 50 -4.41 -3.12 -0.82
CA ASN A 50 -3.55 -3.23 -2.00
C ASN A 50 -2.99 -4.64 -2.17
N GLY A 51 -2.57 -5.28 -1.08
CA GLY A 51 -2.19 -6.70 -1.07
C GLY A 51 -3.34 -7.61 -1.54
N GLY A 52 -4.56 -7.35 -1.06
CA GLY A 52 -5.76 -8.05 -1.49
C GLY A 52 -6.06 -7.90 -2.99
N LEU A 53 -5.92 -6.69 -3.53
CA LEU A 53 -6.10 -6.42 -4.97
C LEU A 53 -5.09 -7.20 -5.83
N VAL A 54 -3.83 -7.31 -5.39
CA VAL A 54 -2.83 -8.12 -6.07
C VAL A 54 -3.20 -9.60 -6.05
N LEU A 55 -3.68 -10.13 -4.91
CA LEU A 55 -4.15 -11.51 -4.83
C LEU A 55 -5.35 -11.79 -5.73
N LEU A 56 -6.30 -10.85 -5.80
CA LEU A 56 -7.43 -10.93 -6.73
C LEU A 56 -6.95 -10.92 -8.18
N GLY A 57 -5.98 -10.07 -8.52
CA GLY A 57 -5.38 -10.04 -9.85
C GLY A 57 -4.63 -11.32 -10.21
N MET A 58 -3.92 -11.92 -9.26
CA MET A 58 -3.27 -13.22 -9.47
C MET A 58 -4.28 -14.35 -9.67
N ARG A 59 -5.39 -14.36 -8.90
CA ARG A 59 -6.48 -15.32 -9.08
C ARG A 59 -7.15 -15.18 -10.43
N GLN A 60 -7.42 -13.93 -10.84
CA GLN A 60 -8.09 -13.62 -12.09
C GLN A 60 -7.18 -13.89 -13.30
N ALA A 61 -5.87 -13.68 -13.17
CA ALA A 61 -4.87 -13.99 -14.19
C ALA A 61 -4.61 -15.49 -14.40
N GLN A 62 -4.93 -16.33 -13.39
CA GLN A 62 -4.82 -17.79 -13.47
C GLN A 62 -6.08 -18.47 -14.01
N LYS A 63 -7.14 -17.72 -14.33
CA LYS A 63 -8.29 -18.33 -14.99
C LYS A 63 -7.88 -18.87 -16.37
N PRO A 64 -8.31 -20.09 -16.74
CA PRO A 64 -8.00 -20.69 -18.03
C PRO A 64 -8.53 -19.82 -19.18
N ALA A 65 -7.96 -20.00 -20.37
CA ALA A 65 -8.44 -19.32 -21.56
C ALA A 65 -9.89 -19.72 -21.83
N ASP A 66 -10.74 -18.71 -22.04
CA ASP A 66 -12.17 -18.86 -22.32
C ASP A 66 -12.41 -18.41 -23.77
N GLU A 67 -13.57 -18.72 -24.36
CA GLU A 67 -13.89 -18.40 -25.76
C GLU A 67 -13.80 -16.89 -26.06
N THR A 68 -14.02 -16.05 -25.03
CA THR A 68 -13.87 -14.60 -25.09
C THR A 68 -12.42 -14.10 -25.00
N HIS A 69 -11.49 -14.92 -24.49
CA HIS A 69 -10.08 -14.58 -24.27
C HIS A 69 -9.15 -15.69 -24.77
N PRO A 70 -8.99 -15.83 -26.10
CA PRO A 70 -8.16 -16.88 -26.70
C PRO A 70 -6.66 -16.79 -26.33
N PHE A 71 -6.19 -15.63 -25.88
CA PHE A 71 -4.82 -15.41 -25.39
C PHE A 71 -4.65 -15.63 -23.88
N GLY A 72 -5.70 -16.02 -23.16
CA GLY A 72 -5.70 -16.21 -21.70
C GLY A 72 -5.85 -14.92 -20.88
N HIS A 73 -6.05 -15.07 -19.58
CA HIS A 73 -6.35 -13.96 -18.66
C HIS A 73 -5.12 -13.30 -18.03
N GLY A 74 -3.90 -13.65 -18.47
CA GLY A 74 -2.65 -13.15 -17.88
C GLY A 74 -2.54 -11.62 -17.82
N LYS A 75 -3.17 -10.90 -18.76
CA LYS A 75 -3.21 -9.43 -18.80
C LYS A 75 -4.02 -8.80 -17.66
N SER A 76 -4.89 -9.56 -17.00
CA SER A 76 -5.69 -9.07 -15.87
C SER A 76 -4.79 -8.61 -14.71
N LEU A 77 -3.63 -9.24 -14.48
CA LEU A 77 -2.73 -8.83 -13.41
C LEU A 77 -2.25 -7.38 -13.57
N TYR A 78 -1.93 -6.94 -14.79
CA TYR A 78 -1.51 -5.56 -15.07
C TYR A 78 -2.61 -4.53 -14.80
N PHE A 79 -3.86 -4.91 -15.06
CA PHE A 79 -5.01 -4.06 -14.74
C PHE A 79 -5.14 -3.88 -13.22
N TRP A 80 -5.02 -4.96 -12.45
CA TRP A 80 -5.08 -4.90 -10.99
C TRP A 80 -3.89 -4.14 -10.37
N THR A 81 -2.66 -4.31 -10.89
CA THR A 81 -1.51 -3.53 -10.40
C THR A 81 -1.61 -2.06 -10.77
N HIS A 82 -2.24 -1.72 -11.89
CA HIS A 82 -2.54 -0.34 -12.25
C HIS A 82 -3.53 0.31 -11.27
N ILE A 83 -4.58 -0.41 -10.86
CA ILE A 83 -5.50 0.06 -9.82
C ILE A 83 -4.75 0.32 -8.51
N VAL A 84 -3.86 -0.60 -8.09
CA VAL A 84 -3.02 -0.42 -6.90
C VAL A 84 -2.14 0.84 -7.01
N ALA A 85 -1.54 1.08 -8.17
CA ALA A 85 -0.72 2.27 -8.40
C ALA A 85 -1.54 3.57 -8.25
N ILE A 86 -2.77 3.61 -8.79
CA ILE A 86 -3.68 4.74 -8.63
C ILE A 86 -4.09 4.90 -7.15
N SER A 87 -4.37 3.82 -6.43
CA SER A 87 -4.71 3.86 -5.01
C SER A 87 -3.59 4.47 -4.17
N ILE A 88 -2.34 4.01 -4.35
CA ILE A 88 -1.18 4.54 -3.62
C ILE A 88 -0.95 6.01 -3.99
N PHE A 89 -1.06 6.35 -5.28
CA PHE A 89 -0.86 7.72 -5.73
C PHE A 89 -1.96 8.66 -5.23
N GLY A 90 -3.22 8.23 -5.20
CA GLY A 90 -4.32 9.04 -4.66
C GLY A 90 -4.18 9.29 -3.17
N ILE A 91 -3.79 8.28 -2.41
CA ILE A 91 -3.67 8.35 -0.95
C ILE A 91 -2.37 9.05 -0.53
N GLY A 92 -1.26 8.84 -1.26
CA GLY A 92 0.04 9.45 -0.98
C GLY A 92 0.25 10.83 -1.61
N GLY A 93 -0.33 11.08 -2.79
CA GLY A 93 -0.19 12.32 -3.57
C GLY A 93 -1.14 13.44 -3.15
N GLY A 94 -2.19 13.13 -2.38
CA GLY A 94 -3.13 14.10 -1.80
C GLY A 94 -2.56 15.00 -0.70
N MET A 95 -1.25 14.96 -0.44
CA MET A 95 -0.56 15.84 0.50
C MET A 95 0.20 17.01 -0.16
N PRO A 96 -0.43 17.89 -0.96
CA PRO A 96 0.09 19.25 -1.04
C PRO A 96 -0.23 19.94 0.30
N ARG A 97 0.74 20.05 1.20
CA ARG A 97 0.66 21.02 2.31
C ARG A 97 0.63 22.41 1.69
N PHE A 98 -0.55 22.90 1.30
CA PHE A 98 -0.79 24.23 0.73
C PHE A 98 -0.47 25.39 1.70
N ARG A 99 0.21 25.13 2.82
CA ARG A 99 0.30 26.06 3.96
C ARG A 99 1.56 26.91 4.00
N ASN A 100 2.61 26.66 3.22
CA ASN A 100 3.89 27.34 3.47
C ASN A 100 4.49 28.00 2.24
N THR A 101 3.78 28.94 1.60
CA THR A 101 4.46 29.98 0.80
C THR A 101 5.15 31.01 1.68
N SER A 102 4.70 31.21 2.92
CA SER A 102 5.32 32.12 3.89
C SER A 102 6.61 31.59 4.52
N ALA A 103 6.88 30.28 4.47
CA ALA A 103 8.13 29.70 4.98
C ALA A 103 9.30 29.81 3.98
N LEU A 104 9.02 30.05 2.70
CA LEU A 104 10.05 30.10 1.65
C LEU A 104 10.83 31.43 1.62
N LEU A 105 10.42 32.43 2.42
CA LEU A 105 11.05 33.76 2.43
C LEU A 105 11.83 34.10 3.71
N GLN A 106 11.71 33.30 4.78
CA GLN A 106 12.32 33.65 6.08
C GLN A 106 13.48 32.76 6.53
N ASN A 107 13.59 31.51 6.07
CA ASN A 107 14.72 30.66 6.46
C ASN A 107 15.07 29.70 5.32
N GLY A 108 16.33 29.77 4.86
CA GLY A 108 16.88 28.85 3.86
C GLY A 108 16.61 27.40 4.27
N ALA A 109 15.82 26.72 3.42
CA ALA A 109 15.70 25.28 3.27
C ALA A 109 15.98 24.43 4.52
N VAL A 110 15.01 24.36 5.43
CA VAL A 110 14.83 23.16 6.26
C VAL A 110 13.47 22.59 5.88
N PHE A 111 13.47 21.43 5.22
CA PHE A 111 12.33 20.54 5.13
C PHE A 111 12.51 19.46 6.22
N PRO A 112 12.03 19.60 7.47
CA PRO A 112 12.28 18.61 8.51
C PRO A 112 11.05 17.80 8.89
N GLU A 113 10.05 17.65 8.02
CA GLU A 113 8.83 16.91 8.39
C GLU A 113 8.58 15.64 7.55
N VAL A 114 9.33 15.44 6.48
CA VAL A 114 9.35 14.16 5.74
C VAL A 114 10.62 13.35 6.06
N SER A 115 11.65 13.93 6.68
CA SER A 115 12.88 13.21 7.03
C SER A 115 12.85 12.55 8.41
N ALA A 116 12.11 13.12 9.38
CA ALA A 116 12.07 12.60 10.74
C ALA A 116 11.27 11.28 10.87
N GLY A 117 10.18 11.13 10.11
CA GLY A 117 9.39 9.89 10.09
C GLY A 117 10.14 8.69 9.47
N TRP A 118 11.03 8.95 8.51
CA TRP A 118 11.82 7.91 7.84
C TRP A 118 13.06 7.49 8.63
N CYS A 119 13.49 8.31 9.59
CA CYS A 119 14.64 7.99 10.44
C CYS A 119 14.27 7.00 11.56
N LEU A 120 13.03 7.04 12.06
CA LEU A 120 12.54 6.10 13.09
C LEU A 120 11.96 4.79 12.54
N GLN A 121 11.43 4.80 11.31
CA GLN A 121 10.93 3.57 10.64
C GLN A 121 12.08 2.63 10.18
N ARG A 122 13.34 2.98 10.48
CA ARG A 122 14.54 2.19 10.19
C ARG A 122 15.14 1.55 11.45
N ARG A 123 14.35 1.39 12.51
CA ARG A 123 14.76 0.75 13.76
C ARG A 123 13.63 -0.07 14.42
N ILE A 124 12.82 -0.73 13.60
CA ILE A 124 12.15 -2.00 13.92
C ILE A 124 12.53 -2.98 12.82
#